data_AF-A0A1R1XWK2-F1
#
_entry.id   AF-A0A1R1XWK2-F1
#
_cell.length_a   1.000
_cell.length_b   1.000
_cell.length_c   1.000
_cell.angle_alpha   90.00
_cell.angle_beta   90.00
_cell.angle_gamma   90.00
#
_symmetry.space_group_name_H-M   'P 1'
#
loop_
_entity.id
_entity.type
_entity.pdbx_description
1 polymer ?
#
loop_
_entity_poly.entity_id
_entity_poly.type
_entity_poly.pdbx_seq_one_letter_code
_entity_poly.pdbx_strand_id
1 'polypeptide(L)'
;FVGPEIPNLTEKQLDSKDFGNALLPGEGTAMAAYVQSGKRIPRRGEIGLKSEEITKFEDSGYVMSGSRHRRMNAVRLRKENQIISAEEKRQLLIYNQDERLKRESKIVSDFREILSSKFSDSKP
;
A
#
# COMPACT_ATOMS: atom_id res chain seq x y z
N PHE A 1 23.83 9.30 24.71
CA PHE A 1 22.97 8.10 24.71
C PHE A 1 22.33 8.04 23.34
N VAL A 2 22.93 7.26 22.43
CA VAL A 2 22.46 7.14 21.05
C VAL A 2 21.34 6.10 21.10
N GLY A 3 20.09 6.56 21.10
CA GLY A 3 18.94 5.67 20.97
C GLY A 3 18.93 5.02 19.59
N PRO A 4 18.22 3.90 19.40
CA PRO A 4 18.13 3.25 18.09
C PRO A 4 17.60 4.25 17.05
N GLU A 5 18.33 4.41 15.95
CA GLU A 5 17.88 5.23 14.82
C GLU A 5 16.59 4.62 14.24
N ILE A 6 15.59 5.48 14.12
CA ILE A 6 14.33 5.13 13.47
C ILE A 6 14.66 4.93 11.99
N PRO A 7 14.40 3.74 11.40
CA PRO A 7 14.67 3.54 9.99
C PRO A 7 13.89 4.58 9.19
N ASN A 8 14.61 5.34 8.35
CA ASN A 8 14.03 6.37 7.49
C ASN A 8 12.87 5.77 6.69
N LEU A 9 11.68 6.33 6.89
CA LEU A 9 10.45 6.12 6.11
C LEU A 9 10.64 6.66 4.70
N THR A 10 11.58 6.09 3.95
CA THR A 10 11.45 6.13 2.50
C THR A 10 10.29 5.22 2.18
N GLU A 11 9.28 5.76 1.51
CA GLU A 11 8.19 5.00 0.92
C GLU A 11 8.81 3.85 0.15
N LYS A 12 8.92 2.68 0.79
CA LYS A 12 9.56 1.54 0.16
C LYS A 12 8.61 1.11 -0.93
N GLN A 13 8.91 1.53 -2.16
CA GLN A 13 8.13 1.19 -3.33
C GLN A 13 8.07 -0.33 -3.39
N LEU A 14 6.87 -0.89 -3.54
CA LEU A 14 6.69 -2.34 -3.55
C LEU A 14 7.62 -2.95 -4.59
N ASP A 15 8.50 -3.83 -4.14
CA ASP A 15 9.46 -4.48 -5.01
C ASP A 15 8.73 -5.53 -5.86
N SER A 16 9.24 -5.80 -7.05
CA SER A 16 8.68 -6.83 -7.94
C SER A 16 8.55 -8.20 -7.26
N LYS A 17 9.35 -8.46 -6.22
CA LYS A 17 9.35 -9.66 -5.39
C LYS A 17 8.11 -9.78 -4.49
N ASP A 18 7.51 -8.66 -4.08
CA ASP A 18 6.38 -8.65 -3.15
C ASP A 18 5.06 -9.09 -3.82
N PHE A 19 5.00 -9.01 -5.15
CA PHE A 19 3.81 -9.37 -5.94
C PHE A 19 3.80 -10.84 -6.43
N GLY A 20 4.85 -11.61 -6.13
CA GLY A 20 4.99 -13.02 -6.52
C GLY A 20 5.37 -13.25 -7.99
N ASN A 21 5.72 -14.49 -8.32
CA ASN A 21 6.29 -14.89 -9.64
C ASN A 21 5.27 -14.94 -10.80
N ALA A 22 4.02 -14.56 -10.58
CA ALA A 22 2.94 -14.74 -11.57
C ALA A 22 2.70 -13.50 -12.46
N LEU A 23 3.36 -12.38 -12.16
CA LEU A 23 3.31 -11.14 -12.91
C LEU A 23 4.56 -10.99 -13.77
N LEU A 24 4.42 -10.34 -14.92
CA LEU A 24 5.58 -10.01 -15.75
C LEU A 24 6.44 -8.94 -15.04
N PRO A 25 7.75 -8.87 -15.32
CA PRO A 25 8.60 -7.80 -14.80
C PRO A 25 8.02 -6.41 -15.12
N GLY A 26 7.83 -5.58 -14.09
CA GLY A 26 7.23 -4.24 -14.23
C GLY A 26 5.70 -4.18 -14.32
N GLU A 27 5.01 -5.30 -14.54
CA GLU A 27 3.53 -5.35 -14.57
C GLU A 27 2.94 -5.05 -13.19
N GLY A 28 3.49 -5.67 -12.13
CA GLY A 28 3.04 -5.47 -10.75
C GLY A 28 3.19 -4.02 -10.28
N THR A 29 4.34 -3.40 -10.55
CA THR A 29 4.61 -2.01 -10.19
C THR A 29 3.66 -1.04 -10.89
N ALA A 30 3.41 -1.25 -12.19
CA ALA A 30 2.47 -0.41 -12.95
C ALA A 30 1.04 -0.54 -12.40
N MET A 31 0.57 -1.77 -12.13
CA MET A 31 -0.76 -2.00 -11.58
C MET A 31 -0.90 -1.44 -10.15
N ALA A 32 0.14 -1.54 -9.31
CA ALA A 32 0.15 -0.97 -7.96
C ALA A 32 -0.01 0.56 -7.97
N ALA A 33 0.61 1.26 -8.93
CA ALA A 33 0.42 2.70 -9.08
C ALA A 33 -1.05 3.09 -9.39
N TYR A 34 -1.77 2.27 -10.16
CA TYR A 34 -3.20 2.47 -10.38
C TYR A 34 -4.00 2.26 -9.10
N VAL A 35 -3.70 1.21 -8.32
CA VAL A 35 -4.37 0.94 -7.03
C VAL A 35 -4.11 2.06 -6.03
N GLN A 36 -2.87 2.53 -5.90
CA GLN A 36 -2.50 3.65 -5.01
C GLN A 36 -3.17 4.97 -5.42
N SER A 37 -3.37 5.19 -6.71
CA SER A 37 -4.13 6.35 -7.21
C SER A 37 -5.65 6.17 -7.13
N GLY A 38 -6.15 5.07 -6.57
CA GLY A 38 -7.57 4.75 -6.47
C GLY A 38 -8.25 4.51 -7.82
N LYS A 39 -7.46 4.28 -8.87
CA LYS A 39 -7.95 4.08 -10.24
C LYS A 39 -8.08 2.60 -10.54
N ARG A 40 -9.10 2.27 -11.33
CA ARG A 40 -9.25 0.93 -11.88
C ARG A 40 -8.06 0.59 -12.78
N ILE A 41 -7.53 -0.62 -12.63
CA ILE A 41 -6.45 -1.13 -13.48
C ILE A 41 -6.98 -1.31 -14.92
N PRO A 42 -6.35 -0.69 -15.94
CA PRO A 42 -6.81 -0.78 -17.33
C PRO A 42 -6.55 -2.16 -17.94
N ARG A 43 -7.48 -2.65 -18.76
CA ARG A 43 -7.29 -3.87 -19.57
C ARG A 43 -6.44 -3.56 -20.80
N ARG A 44 -5.86 -4.58 -21.47
CA ARG A 44 -4.98 -4.38 -22.64
C ARG A 44 -5.61 -3.53 -23.76
N GLY A 45 -6.90 -3.71 -24.04
CA GLY A 45 -7.63 -2.93 -25.04
C GLY A 45 -8.11 -1.55 -24.55
N GLU A 46 -7.84 -1.21 -23.29
CA GLU A 46 -8.20 0.05 -22.65
C GLU A 46 -6.97 0.94 -22.44
N ILE A 47 -5.76 0.47 -22.81
CA ILE A 47 -4.52 1.24 -22.71
C ILE A 47 -4.64 2.46 -23.63
N GLY A 48 -4.67 3.66 -23.02
CA GLY A 48 -4.83 4.93 -23.73
C GLY A 48 -6.18 5.61 -23.50
N LEU A 49 -7.16 4.92 -22.91
CA LEU A 49 -8.41 5.52 -22.44
C LEU A 49 -8.28 5.95 -20.98
N LYS A 50 -8.94 7.04 -20.60
CA LYS A 50 -9.06 7.44 -19.19
C LYS A 50 -10.04 6.52 -18.48
N SER A 51 -9.83 6.30 -17.18
CA SER A 51 -10.71 5.48 -16.35
C SER A 51 -12.18 5.89 -16.44
N GLU A 52 -12.44 7.20 -16.49
CA GLU A 52 -13.80 7.76 -16.63
C GLU A 52 -14.46 7.41 -17.98
N GLU A 53 -13.68 7.36 -19.06
CA GLU A 53 -14.17 7.02 -20.39
C GLU A 53 -14.56 5.54 -20.46
N ILE A 54 -13.75 4.68 -19.84
CA ILE A 54 -14.03 3.24 -19.73
C ILE A 54 -15.36 2.99 -19.01
N THR A 55 -15.58 3.67 -17.87
CA THR A 55 -16.84 3.55 -17.12
C THR A 55 -18.04 4.01 -17.96
N LYS A 56 -17.92 5.15 -18.66
CA LYS A 56 -18.99 5.63 -19.55
C LYS A 56 -19.32 4.65 -20.67
N PHE A 57 -18.32 3.99 -21.25
CA PHE A 57 -18.54 2.98 -22.28
C PHE A 57 -19.19 1.71 -21.71
N GLU A 58 -18.77 1.25 -20.53
CA GLU A 58 -19.42 0.13 -19.85
C GLU A 58 -20.89 0.45 -19.48
N ASP A 59 -21.17 1.65 -18.97
CA ASP A 59 -22.53 2.11 -18.60
C ASP A 59 -23.46 2.24 -19.82
N SER A 60 -22.92 2.64 -20.97
CA SER A 60 -23.68 2.70 -22.23
C SER A 60 -23.85 1.32 -22.90
N GLY A 61 -23.34 0.25 -22.28
CA GLY A 61 -23.53 -1.13 -22.72
C GLY A 61 -22.48 -1.62 -23.72
N TYR A 62 -21.38 -0.88 -23.93
CA TYR A 62 -20.28 -1.38 -24.72
C TYR A 62 -19.55 -2.50 -23.98
N VAL A 63 -19.21 -3.55 -24.72
CA VAL A 63 -18.45 -4.69 -24.21
C VAL A 63 -16.97 -4.42 -24.44
N MET A 64 -16.23 -4.20 -23.35
CA MET A 64 -14.79 -3.97 -23.44
C MET A 64 -14.02 -5.23 -23.85
N SER A 65 -12.88 -5.05 -24.51
CA SER A 65 -12.05 -6.15 -25.01
C SER A 65 -11.64 -7.12 -23.89
N GLY A 66 -11.90 -8.42 -24.09
CA GLY A 66 -11.59 -9.49 -23.15
C GLY A 66 -12.64 -9.75 -22.07
N SER A 67 -13.67 -8.91 -21.93
CA SER A 67 -14.71 -9.06 -20.89
C SER A 67 -15.60 -10.30 -21.06
N ARG A 68 -15.77 -10.83 -22.29
CA ARG A 68 -16.55 -12.06 -22.55
C ARG A 68 -15.77 -13.36 -22.33
N HIS A 69 -14.46 -13.32 -22.09
CA HIS A 69 -13.63 -14.52 -21.95
C HIS A 69 -13.48 -14.94 -20.49
N ARG A 70 -14.20 -16.00 -20.08
CA ARG A 70 -14.18 -16.50 -18.68
C ARG A 70 -12.78 -16.82 -18.16
N ARG A 71 -11.95 -17.52 -18.95
CA ARG A 71 -10.59 -17.91 -18.54
C ARG A 71 -9.67 -16.70 -18.38
N MET A 72 -9.73 -15.74 -19.31
CA MET A 72 -8.95 -14.50 -19.21
C MET A 72 -9.38 -13.67 -18.01
N ASN A 73 -10.68 -13.51 -17.78
CA ASN A 73 -11.19 -12.77 -16.63
C ASN A 73 -10.72 -13.37 -15.31
N ALA A 74 -10.70 -14.70 -15.19
CA ALA A 74 -10.19 -15.36 -13.99
C ALA A 74 -8.69 -15.09 -13.78
N VAL A 75 -7.88 -15.14 -14.83
CA VAL A 75 -6.44 -14.82 -14.74
C VAL A 75 -6.23 -13.35 -14.38
N ARG A 76 -7.01 -12.44 -14.96
CA ARG A 76 -6.99 -11.02 -14.65
C ARG A 76 -7.32 -10.77 -13.18
N LEU A 77 -8.45 -11.27 -12.70
CA LEU A 77 -8.86 -11.14 -11.30
C LEU A 77 -7.81 -11.71 -10.34
N ARG A 78 -7.20 -12.84 -10.69
CA ARG A 78 -6.11 -13.41 -9.89
C ARG A 78 -4.92 -12.45 -9.81
N LYS A 79 -4.50 -11.85 -10.93
CA LYS A 79 -3.40 -10.88 -10.97
C LYS A 79 -3.73 -9.63 -10.15
N GLU A 80 -4.92 -9.07 -10.34
CA GLU A 80 -5.38 -7.89 -9.58
C GLU A 80 -5.41 -8.18 -8.08
N ASN A 81 -5.95 -9.33 -7.67
CA ASN A 81 -5.99 -9.72 -6.26
C ASN A 81 -4.59 -9.90 -5.66
N GLN A 82 -3.60 -10.40 -6.42
CA GLN A 82 -2.23 -10.50 -5.93
C GLN A 82 -1.65 -9.14 -5.55
N ILE A 83 -1.97 -8.10 -6.33
CA ILE A 83 -1.49 -6.73 -6.07
C ILE A 83 -2.25 -6.12 -4.90
N ILE A 84 -3.57 -6.29 -4.87
CA ILE A 84 -4.41 -5.81 -3.76
C ILE A 84 -3.95 -6.44 -2.44
N SER A 85 -3.78 -7.76 -2.38
CA SER A 85 -3.32 -8.43 -1.15
C SER A 85 -1.91 -8.01 -0.73
N ALA A 86 -1.01 -7.73 -1.69
CA ALA A 86 0.33 -7.24 -1.38
C ALA A 86 0.29 -5.81 -0.81
N GLU A 87 -0.51 -4.92 -1.41
CA GLU A 87 -0.68 -3.54 -0.93
C GLU A 87 -1.42 -3.50 0.43
N GLU A 88 -2.48 -4.30 0.61
CA GLU A 88 -3.18 -4.43 1.90
C GLU A 88 -2.24 -4.90 3.02
N LYS A 89 -1.40 -5.90 2.73
CA LYS A 89 -0.39 -6.38 3.68
C LYS A 89 0.60 -5.29 4.04
N ARG A 90 1.04 -4.49 3.06
CA ARG A 90 1.94 -3.34 3.28
C ARG A 90 1.27 -2.27 4.14
N GLN A 91 0.04 -1.89 3.82
CA GLN A 91 -0.73 -0.92 4.60
C GLN A 91 -0.89 -1.37 6.05
N LEU A 92 -1.19 -2.66 6.26
CA LEU A 92 -1.31 -3.24 7.61
C LEU A 92 0.03 -3.23 8.37
N LEU A 93 1.16 -3.46 7.69
CA LEU A 93 2.49 -3.40 8.33
C LEU A 93 2.85 -1.96 8.72
N ILE A 94 2.61 -0.99 7.85
CA ILE A 94 2.83 0.43 8.14
C ILE A 94 1.98 0.85 9.35
N TYR A 95 0.70 0.47 9.36
CA TYR A 95 -0.20 0.77 10.47
C TYR A 95 0.29 0.19 11.80
N ASN A 96 0.72 -1.08 11.82
CA ASN A 96 1.26 -1.70 13.04
C ASN A 96 2.56 -1.03 13.51
N GLN A 97 3.42 -0.60 12.59
CA GLN A 97 4.64 0.13 12.92
C GLN A 97 4.33 1.49 13.52
N ASP A 98 3.40 2.25 12.92
CA ASP A 98 2.97 3.55 13.42
C ASP A 98 2.34 3.45 14.82
N GLU A 99 1.49 2.45 15.04
CA GLU A 99 0.90 2.18 16.36
C GLU A 99 1.97 1.83 17.41
N ARG A 100 2.99 1.06 17.01
CA ARG A 100 4.13 0.76 17.88
C ARG A 100 4.94 2.02 18.20
N LEU A 101 5.23 2.87 17.22
CA LEU A 101 5.97 4.12 17.42
C LEU A 101 5.23 5.08 18.34
N LYS A 102 3.91 5.23 18.17
CA LYS A 102 3.07 6.04 19.08
C LYS A 102 3.14 5.51 20.52
N ARG A 103 3.08 4.18 20.69
CA ARG A 103 3.17 3.55 22.01
C ARG A 103 4.55 3.77 22.65
N GLU A 104 5.63 3.57 21.89
CA GLU A 104 7.00 3.80 22.37
C GLU A 104 7.23 5.28 22.71
N SER A 105 6.75 6.21 21.89
CA SER A 105 6.82 7.65 22.15
C SER A 105 6.10 8.05 23.43
N LYS A 106 4.90 7.49 23.66
CA LYS A 106 4.15 7.71 24.90
C LYS A 106 4.93 7.22 26.12
N ILE A 107 5.47 5.99 26.07
CA ILE A 107 6.27 5.42 27.17
C ILE A 107 7.50 6.30 27.48
N VAL A 108 8.17 6.81 26.44
CA VAL A 108 9.32 7.71 26.61
C VAL A 108 8.91 9.04 27.24
N SER A 109 7.76 9.59 26.86
CA SER A 109 7.20 10.81 27.47
C SER A 109 6.89 10.59 28.95
N ASP A 110 6.15 9.53 29.27
CA ASP A 110 5.78 9.18 30.64
C ASP A 110 7.03 8.97 31.53
N PHE A 111 8.07 8.31 30.98
CA PHE A 111 9.33 8.11 31.70
C PHE A 111 10.11 9.42 31.94
N ARG A 112 10.14 10.32 30.94
CA ARG A 112 10.75 11.64 31.11
C ARG A 112 10.05 12.46 32.19
N GLU A 113 8.73 12.39 32.26
CA GLU A 113 7.94 13.07 33.29
C GLU A 113 8.27 12.54 34.69
N ILE A 114 8.32 11.22 34.87
CA ILE A 114 8.70 10.58 36.14
C ILE A 114 10.13 10.94 36.56
N LEU A 115 11.08 10.96 35.63
CA LEU A 115 12.43 11.40 35.96
C LEU A 115 12.47 12.88 36.34
N SER A 116 11.76 13.74 35.59
CA SER A 116 11.73 15.17 35.86
C SER A 116 11.17 15.49 37.24
N SER A 117 10.10 14.82 37.68
CA SER A 117 9.52 14.99 39.01
C SER A 117 10.46 14.51 40.11
N LYS A 118 11.09 13.34 39.93
CA LYS A 118 12.06 12.82 40.91
C LYS A 118 13.30 13.70 41.06
N PHE A 119 13.79 14.32 39.99
CA PHE A 119 14.96 15.20 40.03
C PHE A 119 14.62 16.66 40.37
N SER A 120 13.36 17.10 40.23
CA SER A 120 12.93 18.42 40.72
C SER A 120 12.75 18.44 42.23
N ASP A 121 12.27 17.34 42.82
CA ASP A 121 12.11 17.20 44.28
C ASP A 121 13.44 16.98 45.03
N SER A 122 14.54 16.73 44.31
CA SER A 122 15.86 16.49 44.87
C SER A 122 16.79 17.71 44.84
N LYS A 123 16.28 18.93 44.61
CA LYS A 123 17.05 20.16 44.85
C LYS A 123 16.96 20.54 46.34
N PRO A 124 18.09 20.85 47.01
CA PRO A 124 18.09 21.33 48.39
C PRO A 124 17.36 22.67 48.54
#